data_AF-A0AA88YMB4-F1
#
_entry.id   AF-A0AA88YMB4-F1
#
_cell.length_a   1.000
_cell.length_b   1.000
_cell.length_c   1.000
_cell.angle_alpha   90.00
_cell.angle_beta   90.00
_cell.angle_gamma   90.00
#
_symmetry.space_group_name_H-M   'P 1'
#
loop_
_entity.id
_entity.type
_entity.pdbx_description
1 polymer ?
#
loop_
_entity_poly.entity_id
_entity_poly.type
_entity_poly.pdbx_seq_one_letter_code
_entity_poly.pdbx_strand_id
1 'polypeptide(L)'
;MDTKHINNEQLWRFFLAGVSNMSGASVTNPIDVIKIRMQLENELVKQKGLDVIRNRYYDGFLKGGLQIVRDEGVLGLYKGLLPSLMREGSYSTIRMGAYEPLKVLFGATDPAHTPLWKKICAGAISGTIGSSIATPTDLVKVRMQAQGKLVEGQVPRYRSTFAAFSEIFYTEGIRGLYVGIGPTVKRAAVLTATQIPSYDHAKHTILNAELMSEGPRLHVVCSMIAGFMTALTTSPVDVIKTRIMNQQRDHTKVYRNAFDCFWKTIRSEGFLGLYKGFFPNWMRIDENDNGPQFGRNIYHVRVLENVEVGTVIAQLSATDADSIHDNDIRYKILSTVPVDGIGMFTIDPVRGTVTTSAPLFSVTTRTFNITVQAYESKTEFTTTQLLVFVDAINLHQPIFQGTVNNTYYISVLEMVPVGTVVTRVHATDEDSSQNGEVHYYMVPPISPDLPFSISDDGTISTKATLDRKTMNVYQFRVGATDQGIPVRLHNTAIVRVRILDVNNNAPMFSKSTYSATLPTPTAAGQSVIRIHAMDFDSGQNAQIRYHVKDVSPTKCSGLFAIDALSGEIKTAKSSDAGHQMKCTLTVTASDDGIVRLVSETKVHINTVSKPSTDAIGNPFG
;
A
#
# COMPACT_ATOMS: atom_id res chain seq x y z
N MET A 1 -26.18 -43.89 4.84
CA MET A 1 -27.32 -43.67 3.93
C MET A 1 -28.04 -42.44 4.45
N ASP A 2 -27.90 -41.31 3.77
CA ASP A 2 -28.77 -40.15 3.93
C ASP A 2 -28.84 -39.44 2.58
N THR A 3 -29.73 -39.95 1.72
CA THR A 3 -30.13 -39.32 0.46
C THR A 3 -31.15 -38.23 0.78
N LYS A 4 -30.71 -36.98 0.93
CA LYS A 4 -31.61 -35.81 1.02
C LYS A 4 -31.20 -34.74 0.01
N HIS A 5 -32.11 -34.54 -0.94
CA HIS A 5 -32.27 -33.42 -1.87
C HIS A 5 -31.02 -32.91 -2.62
N ILE A 6 -30.87 -33.35 -3.87
CA ILE A 6 -30.14 -32.58 -4.88
C ILE A 6 -30.86 -31.23 -5.01
N ASN A 7 -30.26 -30.15 -4.52
CA ASN A 7 -30.81 -28.80 -4.64
C ASN A 7 -30.98 -28.43 -6.11
N ASN A 8 -32.08 -27.74 -6.47
CA ASN A 8 -32.31 -27.20 -7.83
C ASN A 8 -31.11 -26.39 -8.35
N GLU A 9 -30.37 -25.74 -7.46
CA GLU A 9 -29.16 -25.00 -7.78
C GLU A 9 -28.00 -25.89 -8.26
N GLN A 10 -27.82 -27.09 -7.70
CA GLN A 10 -26.80 -28.04 -8.16
C GLN A 10 -27.14 -28.58 -9.55
N LEU A 11 -28.41 -28.92 -9.79
CA LEU A 11 -28.90 -29.32 -11.11
C LEU A 11 -28.68 -28.22 -12.15
N TRP A 12 -28.92 -26.96 -11.79
CA TRP A 12 -28.67 -25.81 -12.66
C TRP A 12 -27.18 -25.64 -12.98
N ARG A 13 -26.28 -25.81 -12.00
CA ARG A 13 -24.83 -25.79 -12.22
C ARG A 13 -24.36 -26.90 -13.17
N PHE A 14 -24.88 -28.12 -13.03
CA PHE A 14 -24.57 -29.22 -13.96
C PHE A 14 -25.05 -28.92 -15.38
N PHE A 15 -26.25 -28.37 -15.53
CA PHE A 15 -26.80 -27.98 -16.82
C PHE A 15 -25.94 -26.90 -17.49
N LEU A 16 -25.58 -25.84 -16.76
CA LEU A 16 -24.71 -24.77 -17.27
C LEU A 16 -23.32 -25.28 -17.65
N ALA A 17 -22.73 -26.18 -16.87
CA ALA A 17 -21.45 -26.80 -17.20
C ALA A 17 -21.53 -27.65 -18.48
N GLY A 18 -22.65 -28.33 -18.72
CA GLY A 18 -22.90 -29.05 -19.97
C GLY A 18 -23.00 -28.11 -21.17
N VAL A 19 -23.78 -27.03 -21.05
CA VAL A 19 -23.98 -26.03 -22.13
C VAL A 19 -22.67 -25.28 -22.46
N SER A 20 -21.87 -24.95 -21.46
CA SER A 20 -20.56 -24.31 -21.66
C SER A 20 -19.61 -25.21 -22.47
N ASN A 21 -19.47 -26.48 -22.08
CA ASN A 21 -18.62 -27.43 -22.81
C ASN A 21 -19.14 -27.71 -24.24
N MET A 22 -20.45 -27.71 -24.45
CA MET A 22 -21.05 -27.79 -25.79
C MET A 22 -20.73 -26.57 -26.65
N SER A 23 -20.68 -25.38 -26.06
CA SER A 23 -20.28 -24.16 -26.75
C SER A 23 -18.80 -24.22 -27.15
N GLY A 24 -17.92 -24.63 -26.23
CA GLY A 24 -16.50 -24.87 -26.53
C GLY A 24 -16.27 -25.95 -27.60
N ALA A 25 -17.10 -27.00 -27.61
CA ALA A 25 -17.08 -28.03 -28.64
C ALA A 25 -17.40 -27.47 -30.03
N SER A 26 -18.26 -26.45 -30.12
CA SER A 26 -18.62 -25.80 -31.39
C SER A 26 -17.43 -25.04 -31.97
N VAL A 27 -16.63 -24.39 -31.13
CA VAL A 27 -15.41 -23.67 -31.54
C VAL A 27 -14.29 -24.64 -31.92
N THR A 28 -14.14 -25.73 -31.16
CA THR A 28 -13.03 -26.70 -31.36
C THR A 28 -13.33 -27.80 -32.38
N ASN A 29 -14.57 -27.93 -32.88
CA ASN A 29 -14.95 -28.97 -33.84
C ASN A 29 -14.10 -28.98 -35.13
N PRO A 30 -13.74 -27.83 -35.74
CA PRO A 30 -12.83 -27.80 -36.89
C PRO A 30 -11.48 -28.49 -36.63
N ILE A 31 -10.89 -28.25 -35.45
CA ILE A 31 -9.62 -28.85 -35.03
C ILE A 31 -9.77 -30.37 -34.92
N ASP A 32 -10.90 -30.84 -34.37
CA ASP A 32 -11.21 -32.26 -34.25
C ASP A 32 -11.40 -32.96 -35.60
N VAL A 33 -12.08 -32.32 -36.56
CA VAL A 33 -12.25 -32.88 -37.91
C VAL A 33 -10.90 -33.04 -38.62
N ILE A 34 -10.05 -32.01 -38.55
CA ILE A 34 -8.71 -32.05 -39.14
C ILE A 34 -7.88 -33.16 -38.49
N LYS A 35 -7.88 -33.22 -37.14
CA LYS A 35 -7.16 -34.24 -36.37
C LYS A 35 -7.57 -35.65 -36.79
N ILE A 36 -8.88 -35.95 -36.83
CA ILE A 36 -9.37 -37.30 -37.12
C ILE A 36 -9.01 -37.73 -38.54
N ARG A 37 -9.13 -36.83 -39.52
CA ARG A 37 -8.76 -37.13 -40.90
C ARG A 37 -7.26 -37.37 -41.08
N MET A 38 -6.43 -36.61 -40.38
CA MET A 38 -4.98 -36.85 -40.36
C MET A 38 -4.63 -38.19 -39.69
N GLN A 39 -5.35 -38.58 -38.62
CA GLN A 39 -5.09 -39.84 -37.91
C GLN A 39 -5.48 -41.09 -38.71
N LEU A 40 -6.53 -40.97 -39.53
CA LEU A 40 -7.04 -42.02 -40.42
C LEU A 40 -6.34 -42.02 -41.79
N GLU A 41 -5.52 -41.02 -42.07
CA GLU A 41 -4.71 -40.98 -43.28
C GLU A 41 -3.72 -42.15 -43.30
N ASN A 42 -3.56 -42.79 -44.46
CA ASN A 42 -2.76 -43.99 -44.67
C ASN A 42 -3.23 -45.22 -43.88
N GLU A 43 -4.50 -45.25 -43.43
CA GLU A 43 -5.08 -46.46 -42.85
C GLU A 43 -4.94 -47.63 -43.84
N LEU A 44 -4.47 -48.78 -43.34
CA LEU A 44 -4.28 -49.99 -44.14
C LEU A 44 -5.64 -50.48 -44.63
N VAL A 45 -5.86 -50.48 -45.94
CA VAL A 45 -7.08 -51.06 -46.54
C VAL A 45 -6.78 -52.46 -47.04
N LYS A 46 -7.55 -53.44 -46.57
CA LYS A 46 -7.42 -54.84 -46.99
C LYS A 46 -8.12 -55.02 -48.34
N GLN A 47 -7.38 -54.92 -49.45
CA GLN A 47 -7.92 -55.14 -50.80
C GLN A 47 -7.29 -56.40 -51.40
N LYS A 48 -8.12 -57.41 -51.74
CA LYS A 48 -7.69 -58.70 -52.32
C LYS A 48 -6.50 -59.39 -51.59
N GLY A 49 -6.42 -59.27 -50.27
CA GLY A 49 -5.40 -59.96 -49.47
C GLY A 49 -4.02 -59.28 -49.38
N LEU A 50 -3.83 -58.12 -50.01
CA LEU A 50 -2.65 -57.27 -49.81
C LEU A 50 -2.99 -56.01 -48.99
N ASP A 51 -2.09 -55.68 -48.07
CA ASP A 51 -2.12 -54.46 -47.26
C ASP A 51 -1.46 -53.32 -48.05
N VAL A 52 -2.26 -52.42 -48.64
CA VAL A 52 -1.77 -51.30 -49.47
C VAL A 52 -1.94 -49.96 -48.75
N ILE A 53 -0.92 -49.10 -48.81
CA ILE A 53 -0.89 -47.76 -48.19
C ILE A 53 -1.39 -46.70 -49.19
N ARG A 54 -2.26 -45.77 -48.75
CA ARG A 54 -2.61 -44.55 -49.53
C ARG A 54 -1.50 -43.49 -49.45
N ASN A 55 -1.38 -42.65 -50.47
CA ASN A 55 -0.43 -41.53 -50.49
C ASN A 55 -0.83 -40.41 -49.49
N ARG A 56 0.15 -39.65 -48.97
CA ARG A 56 -0.10 -38.49 -48.08
C ARG A 56 -0.93 -37.42 -48.80
N TYR A 57 -2.15 -37.20 -48.32
CA TYR A 57 -3.13 -36.22 -48.77
C TYR A 57 -3.26 -35.02 -47.80
N TYR A 58 -3.00 -35.20 -46.50
CA TYR A 58 -3.11 -34.18 -45.45
C TYR A 58 -1.73 -33.88 -44.84
N ASP A 59 -0.94 -33.05 -45.51
CA ASP A 59 0.42 -32.69 -45.07
C ASP A 59 0.41 -31.56 -44.01
N GLY A 60 0.11 -31.93 -42.76
CA GLY A 60 0.09 -31.00 -41.62
C GLY A 60 -1.25 -30.29 -41.41
N PHE A 61 -1.40 -29.60 -40.26
CA PHE A 61 -2.67 -29.03 -39.82
C PHE A 61 -3.26 -27.99 -40.79
N LEU A 62 -2.47 -26.99 -41.19
CA LEU A 62 -2.94 -25.90 -42.04
C LEU A 62 -3.29 -26.38 -43.44
N LYS A 63 -2.40 -27.14 -44.09
CA LYS A 63 -2.70 -27.72 -45.42
C LYS A 63 -3.88 -28.69 -45.34
N GLY A 64 -3.99 -29.46 -44.25
CA GLY A 64 -5.10 -30.37 -44.04
C GLY A 64 -6.44 -29.65 -43.93
N GLY A 65 -6.51 -28.57 -43.14
CA GLY A 65 -7.69 -27.72 -43.04
C GLY A 65 -8.06 -27.05 -44.36
N LEU A 66 -7.07 -26.46 -45.05
CA LEU A 66 -7.27 -25.85 -46.37
C LEU A 66 -7.79 -26.86 -47.41
N GLN A 67 -7.28 -28.10 -47.37
CA GLN A 67 -7.72 -29.16 -48.27
C GLN A 67 -9.19 -29.55 -48.01
N ILE A 68 -9.60 -29.64 -46.75
CA ILE A 68 -11.01 -29.91 -46.39
C ILE A 68 -11.91 -28.77 -46.88
N VAL A 69 -11.51 -27.51 -46.68
CA VAL A 69 -12.26 -26.35 -47.16
C VAL A 69 -12.34 -26.33 -48.69
N ARG A 70 -11.26 -26.70 -49.39
CA ARG A 70 -11.24 -26.80 -50.84
C ARG A 70 -12.16 -27.92 -51.37
N ASP A 71 -12.19 -29.07 -50.70
CA ASP A 71 -12.91 -30.24 -51.18
C ASP A 71 -14.40 -30.22 -50.80
N GLU A 72 -14.73 -29.73 -49.61
CA GLU A 72 -16.06 -29.83 -48.98
C GLU A 72 -16.65 -28.49 -48.53
N GLY A 73 -15.91 -27.39 -48.70
CA GLY A 73 -16.29 -26.07 -48.18
C GLY A 73 -16.08 -25.94 -46.66
N VAL A 74 -16.38 -24.75 -46.14
CA VAL A 74 -16.21 -24.43 -44.70
C VAL A 74 -17.08 -25.34 -43.82
N LEU A 75 -18.26 -25.73 -44.30
CA LEU A 75 -19.15 -26.66 -43.58
C LEU A 75 -18.55 -28.06 -43.39
N GLY A 76 -17.57 -28.46 -44.21
CA GLY A 76 -16.82 -29.70 -44.03
C GLY A 76 -16.08 -29.78 -42.69
N LEU A 77 -15.60 -28.64 -42.18
CA LEU A 77 -14.92 -28.53 -40.87
C LEU A 77 -15.89 -28.71 -39.68
N TYR A 78 -17.20 -28.59 -39.92
CA TYR A 78 -18.25 -28.76 -38.90
C TYR A 78 -18.94 -30.13 -39.00
N LYS A 79 -18.41 -31.07 -39.80
CA LYS A 79 -18.91 -32.44 -39.81
C LYS A 79 -18.85 -33.06 -38.42
N GLY A 80 -19.90 -33.81 -38.07
CA GLY A 80 -20.02 -34.44 -36.77
C GLY A 80 -20.20 -33.48 -35.59
N LEU A 81 -20.65 -32.23 -35.81
CA LEU A 81 -20.90 -31.29 -34.71
C LEU A 81 -21.92 -31.83 -33.69
N LEU A 82 -23.08 -32.34 -34.14
CA LEU A 82 -24.09 -32.87 -33.22
C LEU A 82 -23.57 -33.99 -32.31
N PRO A 83 -22.86 -35.03 -32.80
CA PRO A 83 -22.28 -36.03 -31.91
C PRO A 83 -21.11 -35.48 -31.06
N SER A 84 -20.38 -34.45 -31.51
CA SER A 84 -19.44 -33.70 -30.65
C SER A 84 -20.16 -33.03 -29.47
N LEU A 85 -21.26 -32.34 -29.73
CA LEU A 85 -22.09 -31.71 -28.70
C LEU A 85 -22.66 -32.73 -27.72
N MET A 86 -23.23 -33.84 -28.22
CA MET A 86 -23.75 -34.92 -27.39
C MET A 86 -22.67 -35.57 -26.53
N ARG A 87 -21.46 -35.73 -27.07
CA ARG A 87 -20.31 -36.26 -26.33
C ARG A 87 -19.89 -35.30 -25.22
N GLU A 88 -19.67 -34.01 -25.49
CA GLU A 88 -19.23 -33.09 -24.43
C GLU A 88 -20.33 -32.85 -23.39
N GLY A 89 -21.59 -32.78 -23.81
CA GLY A 89 -22.73 -32.69 -22.88
C GLY A 89 -22.84 -33.92 -21.96
N SER A 90 -22.71 -35.14 -22.50
CA SER A 90 -22.77 -36.37 -21.69
C SER A 90 -21.51 -36.56 -20.82
N TYR A 91 -20.32 -36.38 -21.39
CA TYR A 91 -19.05 -36.52 -20.69
C TYR A 91 -18.93 -35.55 -19.51
N SER A 92 -19.18 -34.26 -19.74
CA SER A 92 -18.98 -33.23 -18.72
C SER A 92 -19.99 -33.31 -17.59
N THR A 93 -21.27 -33.56 -17.90
CA THR A 93 -22.33 -33.72 -16.89
C THR A 93 -22.01 -34.90 -15.97
N ILE A 94 -21.60 -36.03 -16.54
CA ILE A 94 -21.26 -37.24 -15.78
C ILE A 94 -19.97 -37.05 -14.99
N ARG A 95 -18.93 -36.47 -15.60
CA ARG A 95 -17.65 -36.22 -14.94
C ARG A 95 -17.84 -35.33 -13.71
N MET A 96 -18.56 -34.22 -13.85
CA MET A 96 -18.85 -33.29 -12.74
C MET A 96 -19.77 -33.94 -11.69
N GLY A 97 -20.83 -34.63 -12.11
CA GLY A 97 -21.76 -35.31 -11.20
C GLY A 97 -21.12 -36.46 -10.41
N ALA A 98 -20.19 -37.19 -11.01
CA ALA A 98 -19.46 -38.29 -10.37
C ALA A 98 -18.28 -37.81 -9.52
N TYR A 99 -17.74 -36.61 -9.78
CA TYR A 99 -16.54 -36.12 -9.10
C TYR A 99 -16.76 -35.86 -7.60
N GLU A 100 -17.88 -35.25 -7.21
CA GLU A 100 -18.16 -34.95 -5.80
C GLU A 100 -18.33 -36.21 -4.93
N PRO A 101 -19.17 -37.20 -5.34
CA PRO A 101 -19.28 -38.47 -4.61
C PRO A 101 -17.96 -39.21 -4.52
N LEU A 102 -17.13 -39.18 -5.57
CA LEU A 102 -15.82 -39.81 -5.57
C LEU A 102 -14.84 -39.11 -4.61
N LYS A 103 -14.85 -37.78 -4.53
CA LYS A 103 -14.05 -37.06 -3.53
C LYS A 103 -14.43 -37.45 -2.10
N VAL A 104 -15.73 -37.56 -1.82
CA VAL A 104 -16.21 -38.03 -0.50
C VAL A 104 -15.72 -39.45 -0.23
N LEU A 105 -15.80 -40.34 -1.21
CA LEU A 105 -15.33 -41.73 -1.09
C LEU A 105 -13.82 -41.83 -0.79
N PHE A 106 -13.00 -40.96 -1.38
CA PHE A 106 -11.55 -40.92 -1.14
C PHE A 106 -11.15 -40.15 0.13
N GLY A 107 -12.10 -39.59 0.88
CA GLY A 107 -11.84 -38.75 2.05
C GLY A 107 -11.13 -37.45 1.66
N ALA A 108 -11.55 -36.85 0.55
CA ALA A 108 -11.04 -35.62 -0.04
C ALA A 108 -12.00 -34.44 0.12
N THR A 109 -12.60 -34.31 1.31
CA THR A 109 -13.66 -33.34 1.61
C THR A 109 -13.12 -31.97 2.06
N ASP A 110 -11.88 -31.89 2.52
CA ASP A 110 -11.27 -30.64 2.99
C ASP A 110 -10.27 -30.09 1.95
N PRO A 111 -10.54 -28.92 1.32
CA PRO A 111 -9.69 -28.35 0.29
C PRO A 111 -8.24 -28.12 0.72
N ALA A 112 -7.99 -27.81 2.00
CA ALA A 112 -6.70 -27.37 2.53
C ALA A 112 -5.79 -28.52 3.02
N HIS A 113 -6.35 -29.65 3.45
CA HIS A 113 -5.58 -30.76 4.06
C HIS A 113 -5.61 -32.08 3.27
N THR A 114 -6.26 -32.11 2.10
CA THR A 114 -6.31 -33.33 1.30
C THR A 114 -5.05 -33.49 0.42
N PRO A 115 -4.32 -34.62 0.50
CA PRO A 115 -3.17 -34.86 -0.36
C PRO A 115 -3.57 -34.97 -1.84
N LEU A 116 -2.78 -34.34 -2.71
CA LEU A 116 -3.07 -34.13 -4.14
C LEU A 116 -3.42 -35.43 -4.88
N TRP A 117 -2.74 -36.54 -4.58
CA TRP A 117 -2.98 -37.84 -5.22
C TRP A 117 -4.43 -38.33 -5.08
N LYS A 118 -5.12 -38.01 -3.98
CA LYS A 118 -6.53 -38.38 -3.79
C LYS A 118 -7.46 -37.63 -4.74
N LYS A 119 -7.22 -36.34 -4.95
CA LYS A 119 -7.97 -35.50 -5.91
C LYS A 119 -7.72 -36.00 -7.35
N ILE A 120 -6.47 -36.38 -7.65
CA ILE A 120 -6.08 -36.98 -8.94
C ILE A 120 -6.82 -38.30 -9.17
N CYS A 121 -6.85 -39.21 -8.19
CA CYS A 121 -7.57 -40.48 -8.30
C CYS A 121 -9.08 -40.28 -8.49
N ALA A 122 -9.69 -39.34 -7.75
CA ALA A 122 -11.10 -39.00 -7.91
C ALA A 122 -11.40 -38.46 -9.33
N GLY A 123 -10.54 -37.60 -9.87
CA GLY A 123 -10.65 -37.06 -11.23
C GLY A 123 -10.43 -38.11 -12.32
N ALA A 124 -9.47 -39.02 -12.13
CA ALA A 124 -9.20 -40.11 -13.07
C ALA A 124 -10.39 -41.09 -13.13
N ILE A 125 -10.96 -41.45 -11.98
CA ILE A 125 -12.10 -42.37 -11.91
C ILE A 125 -13.37 -41.71 -12.47
N SER A 126 -13.63 -40.44 -12.14
CA SER A 126 -14.76 -39.72 -12.73
C SER A 126 -14.61 -39.58 -14.26
N GLY A 127 -13.40 -39.30 -14.74
CA GLY A 127 -13.06 -39.21 -16.16
C GLY A 127 -13.20 -40.54 -16.91
N THR A 128 -12.83 -41.66 -16.30
CA THR A 128 -12.99 -43.00 -16.89
C THR A 128 -14.45 -43.45 -16.94
N ILE A 129 -15.25 -43.15 -15.91
CA ILE A 129 -16.71 -43.38 -15.91
C ILE A 129 -17.36 -42.54 -17.01
N GLY A 130 -17.07 -41.23 -17.04
CA GLY A 130 -17.58 -40.31 -18.07
C GLY A 130 -17.20 -40.78 -19.48
N SER A 131 -15.94 -41.16 -19.69
CA SER A 131 -15.45 -41.67 -20.99
C SER A 131 -16.13 -42.96 -21.41
N SER A 132 -16.40 -43.87 -20.47
CA SER A 132 -17.08 -45.14 -20.74
C SER A 132 -18.50 -44.90 -21.22
N ILE A 133 -19.24 -44.00 -20.56
CA ILE A 133 -20.63 -43.68 -20.92
C ILE A 133 -20.70 -42.87 -22.21
N ALA A 134 -19.75 -41.96 -22.46
CA ALA A 134 -19.68 -41.16 -23.67
C ALA A 134 -19.10 -41.91 -24.89
N THR A 135 -18.66 -43.17 -24.75
CA THR A 135 -18.05 -43.95 -25.84
C THR A 135 -18.96 -44.09 -27.08
N PRO A 136 -20.28 -44.34 -26.97
CA PRO A 136 -21.18 -44.39 -28.13
C PRO A 136 -21.24 -43.08 -28.92
N THR A 137 -21.33 -41.93 -28.23
CA THR A 137 -21.29 -40.61 -28.87
C THR A 137 -19.93 -40.34 -29.51
N ASP A 138 -18.85 -40.79 -28.88
CA ASP A 138 -17.48 -40.70 -29.41
C ASP A 138 -17.28 -41.52 -30.68
N LEU A 139 -17.81 -42.74 -30.72
CA LEU A 139 -17.74 -43.62 -31.89
C LEU A 139 -18.45 -42.99 -33.09
N VAL A 140 -19.68 -42.50 -32.88
CA VAL A 140 -20.46 -41.84 -33.94
C VAL A 140 -19.76 -40.58 -34.41
N LYS A 141 -19.21 -39.77 -33.48
CA LYS A 141 -18.39 -38.60 -33.81
C LYS A 141 -17.23 -38.98 -34.73
N VAL A 142 -16.39 -39.93 -34.32
CA VAL A 142 -15.20 -40.35 -35.09
C VAL A 142 -15.59 -40.83 -36.49
N ARG A 143 -16.60 -41.70 -36.59
CA ARG A 143 -17.01 -42.25 -37.89
C ARG A 143 -17.67 -41.23 -38.80
N MET A 144 -18.38 -40.24 -38.26
CA MET A 144 -18.96 -39.15 -39.07
C MET A 144 -17.89 -38.14 -39.51
N GLN A 145 -16.93 -37.80 -38.64
CA GLN A 145 -15.84 -36.87 -38.96
C GLN A 145 -14.82 -37.46 -39.94
N ALA A 146 -14.68 -38.80 -39.94
CA ALA A 146 -13.89 -39.55 -40.91
C ALA A 146 -14.45 -39.50 -42.34
N GLN A 147 -15.75 -39.22 -42.53
CA GLN A 147 -16.37 -39.20 -43.86
C GLN A 147 -15.89 -37.98 -44.66
N GLY A 148 -15.06 -38.21 -45.66
CA GLY A 148 -14.60 -37.21 -46.63
C GLY A 148 -15.65 -36.86 -47.69
N LYS A 149 -15.19 -36.20 -48.77
CA LYS A 149 -15.98 -35.92 -49.96
C LYS A 149 -16.38 -37.23 -50.64
N LEU A 150 -17.66 -37.38 -50.94
CA LEU A 150 -18.18 -38.55 -51.67
C LEU A 150 -17.83 -38.42 -53.15
N VAL A 151 -17.43 -39.53 -53.76
CA VAL A 151 -17.31 -39.63 -55.22
C VAL A 151 -18.72 -39.58 -55.81
N GLU A 152 -18.86 -38.93 -56.96
CA GLU A 152 -20.15 -38.74 -57.64
C GLU A 152 -20.90 -40.07 -57.81
N GLY A 153 -22.09 -40.18 -57.23
CA GLY A 153 -22.91 -41.40 -57.20
C GLY A 153 -22.79 -42.29 -55.94
N GLN A 154 -21.87 -42.02 -55.01
CA GLN A 154 -21.79 -42.73 -53.73
C GLN A 154 -22.65 -42.05 -52.64
N VAL A 155 -23.45 -42.84 -51.93
CA VAL A 155 -24.23 -42.36 -50.77
C VAL A 155 -23.35 -42.20 -49.53
N PRO A 156 -23.57 -41.16 -48.70
CA PRO A 156 -22.88 -41.01 -47.42
C PRO A 156 -23.09 -42.24 -46.54
N ARG A 157 -22.01 -42.70 -45.90
CA ARG A 157 -22.07 -43.85 -44.98
C ARG A 157 -23.05 -43.59 -43.82
N TYR A 158 -23.23 -42.34 -43.38
CA TYR A 158 -24.29 -41.98 -42.43
C TYR A 158 -24.94 -40.66 -42.84
N ARG A 159 -26.27 -40.64 -42.97
CA ARG A 159 -27.03 -39.42 -43.35
C ARG A 159 -27.22 -38.43 -42.19
N SER A 160 -27.32 -38.94 -40.97
CA SER A 160 -27.52 -38.16 -39.76
C SER A 160 -26.95 -38.88 -38.55
N THR A 161 -26.81 -38.17 -37.43
CA THR A 161 -26.30 -38.74 -36.17
C THR A 161 -27.19 -39.86 -35.66
N PHE A 162 -28.51 -39.68 -35.68
CA PHE A 162 -29.45 -40.72 -35.26
C PHE A 162 -29.47 -41.91 -36.22
N ALA A 163 -29.33 -41.67 -37.53
CA ALA A 163 -29.15 -42.75 -38.51
C ALA A 163 -27.86 -43.53 -38.22
N ALA A 164 -26.75 -42.86 -37.88
CA ALA A 164 -25.50 -43.53 -37.50
C ALA A 164 -25.67 -44.40 -36.25
N PHE A 165 -26.34 -43.89 -35.21
CA PHE A 165 -26.64 -44.70 -34.02
C PHE A 165 -27.49 -45.92 -34.34
N SER A 166 -28.58 -45.72 -35.09
CA SER A 166 -29.50 -46.78 -35.47
C SER A 166 -28.80 -47.85 -36.33
N GLU A 167 -28.05 -47.42 -37.34
CA GLU A 167 -27.35 -48.32 -38.26
C GLU A 167 -26.26 -49.11 -37.53
N ILE A 168 -25.47 -48.49 -36.65
CA ILE A 168 -24.47 -49.21 -35.84
C ILE A 168 -25.15 -50.20 -34.89
N PHE A 169 -26.27 -49.82 -34.28
CA PHE A 169 -27.01 -50.70 -33.39
C PHE A 169 -27.57 -51.92 -34.12
N TYR A 170 -28.15 -51.74 -35.31
CA TYR A 170 -28.72 -52.85 -36.09
C TYR A 170 -27.65 -53.72 -36.75
N THR A 171 -26.54 -53.15 -37.22
CA THR A 171 -25.49 -53.91 -37.93
C THR A 171 -24.46 -54.55 -36.99
N GLU A 172 -24.08 -53.88 -35.90
CA GLU A 172 -23.00 -54.31 -35.00
C GLU A 172 -23.51 -54.67 -33.59
N GLY A 173 -24.78 -54.43 -33.29
CA GLY A 173 -25.38 -54.64 -31.98
C GLY A 173 -24.90 -53.64 -30.92
N ILE A 174 -25.38 -53.80 -29.68
CA ILE A 174 -25.02 -52.92 -28.56
C ILE A 174 -23.51 -52.90 -28.26
N ARG A 175 -22.81 -54.03 -28.47
CA ARG A 175 -21.35 -54.09 -28.31
C ARG A 175 -20.61 -53.29 -29.39
N GLY A 176 -21.24 -53.04 -30.55
CA GLY A 176 -20.72 -52.18 -31.61
C GLY A 176 -20.59 -50.72 -31.17
N LEU A 177 -21.58 -50.22 -30.41
CA LEU A 177 -21.58 -48.85 -29.89
C LEU A 177 -20.45 -48.56 -28.88
N TYR A 178 -19.86 -49.60 -28.29
CA TYR A 178 -18.75 -49.50 -27.33
C TYR A 178 -17.39 -49.90 -27.91
N VAL A 179 -17.28 -50.01 -29.24
CA VAL A 179 -15.99 -50.24 -29.91
C VAL A 179 -15.04 -49.10 -29.58
N GLY A 180 -13.84 -49.43 -29.10
CA GLY A 180 -12.84 -48.45 -28.70
C GLY A 180 -12.90 -48.01 -27.23
N ILE A 181 -13.83 -48.54 -26.41
CA ILE A 181 -13.90 -48.21 -24.97
C ILE A 181 -12.56 -48.40 -24.24
N GLY A 182 -11.83 -49.48 -24.52
CA GLY A 182 -10.52 -49.76 -23.91
C GLY A 182 -9.51 -48.64 -24.16
N PRO A 183 -9.20 -48.31 -25.43
CA PRO A 183 -8.39 -47.14 -25.78
C PRO A 183 -8.91 -45.82 -25.18
N THR A 184 -10.23 -45.58 -25.15
CA THR A 184 -10.82 -44.36 -24.57
C THR A 184 -10.53 -44.22 -23.08
N VAL A 185 -10.74 -45.29 -22.30
CA VAL A 185 -10.48 -45.31 -20.86
C VAL A 185 -8.99 -45.17 -20.57
N LYS A 186 -8.14 -45.86 -21.34
CA LYS A 186 -6.67 -45.73 -21.22
C LYS A 186 -6.20 -44.31 -21.52
N ARG A 187 -6.77 -43.66 -22.54
CA ARG A 187 -6.46 -42.26 -22.87
C ARG A 187 -6.80 -41.34 -21.69
N ALA A 188 -7.97 -41.49 -21.08
CA ALA A 188 -8.37 -40.69 -19.92
C ALA A 188 -7.39 -40.87 -18.75
N ALA A 189 -6.98 -42.11 -18.47
CA ALA A 189 -5.98 -42.40 -17.44
C ALA A 189 -4.60 -41.77 -17.74
N VAL A 190 -4.11 -41.90 -18.98
CA VAL A 190 -2.82 -41.32 -19.40
C VAL A 190 -2.84 -39.79 -19.32
N LEU A 191 -3.94 -39.16 -19.73
CA LEU A 191 -4.13 -37.72 -19.68
C LEU A 191 -3.99 -37.21 -18.23
N THR A 192 -4.76 -37.78 -17.30
CA THR A 192 -4.72 -37.38 -15.89
C THR A 192 -3.35 -37.67 -15.24
N ALA A 193 -2.73 -38.79 -15.59
CA ALA A 193 -1.41 -39.18 -15.06
C ALA A 193 -0.27 -38.27 -15.57
N THR A 194 -0.46 -37.58 -16.69
CA THR A 194 0.59 -36.73 -17.28
C THR A 194 0.39 -35.26 -16.95
N GLN A 195 -0.83 -34.74 -17.10
CA GLN A 195 -1.10 -33.30 -17.07
C GLN A 195 -0.73 -32.65 -15.73
N ILE A 196 -1.25 -33.20 -14.63
CA ILE A 196 -1.08 -32.60 -13.30
C ILE A 196 0.37 -32.71 -12.82
N PRO A 197 1.04 -33.87 -12.86
CA PRO A 197 2.44 -33.95 -12.44
C PRO A 197 3.38 -33.12 -13.31
N SER A 198 3.13 -33.02 -14.61
CA SER A 198 3.95 -32.20 -15.51
C SER A 198 3.84 -30.72 -15.18
N TYR A 199 2.63 -30.24 -14.85
CA TYR A 199 2.41 -28.87 -14.41
C TYR A 199 3.14 -28.57 -13.09
N ASP A 200 2.95 -29.43 -12.08
CA ASP A 200 3.53 -29.24 -10.76
C ASP A 200 5.06 -29.26 -10.80
N HIS A 201 5.63 -30.20 -11.56
CA HIS A 201 7.07 -30.29 -11.75
C HIS A 201 7.64 -29.08 -12.52
N ALA A 202 6.93 -28.59 -13.55
CA ALA A 202 7.33 -27.38 -14.28
C ALA A 202 7.33 -26.16 -13.35
N LYS A 203 6.27 -25.96 -12.56
CA LYS A 203 6.16 -24.85 -11.61
C LYS A 203 7.28 -24.87 -10.59
N HIS A 204 7.51 -26.01 -9.95
CA HIS A 204 8.55 -26.16 -8.94
C HIS A 204 9.96 -25.96 -9.51
N THR A 205 10.22 -26.46 -10.71
CA THR A 205 11.53 -26.31 -11.36
C THR A 205 11.82 -24.86 -11.75
N ILE A 206 10.83 -24.14 -12.30
CA ILE A 206 11.01 -22.75 -12.73
C ILE A 206 11.17 -21.81 -11.53
N LEU A 207 10.42 -22.04 -10.45
CA LEU A 207 10.55 -21.26 -9.21
C LEU A 207 11.90 -21.50 -8.52
N ASN A 208 12.34 -22.75 -8.39
CA ASN A 208 13.61 -23.08 -7.72
C ASN A 208 14.83 -22.65 -8.52
N ALA A 209 14.72 -22.55 -9.84
CA ALA A 209 15.77 -22.03 -10.70
C ALA A 209 15.80 -20.49 -10.77
N GLU A 210 14.92 -19.81 -10.02
CA GLU A 210 14.77 -18.34 -10.02
C GLU A 210 14.55 -17.74 -11.42
N LEU A 211 14.02 -18.53 -12.36
CA LEU A 211 13.81 -18.11 -13.75
C LEU A 211 12.63 -17.14 -13.89
N MET A 212 11.61 -17.29 -13.06
CA MET A 212 10.41 -16.44 -13.03
C MET A 212 9.86 -16.35 -11.61
N SER A 213 9.36 -15.17 -11.23
CA SER A 213 8.60 -14.97 -9.99
C SER A 213 7.18 -15.52 -10.12
N GLU A 214 6.56 -15.85 -8.98
CA GLU A 214 5.15 -16.27 -8.96
C GLU A 214 4.25 -15.16 -9.55
N GLY A 215 3.47 -15.53 -10.57
CA GLY A 215 2.64 -14.60 -11.34
C GLY A 215 2.05 -15.25 -12.59
N PRO A 216 1.18 -14.55 -13.35
CA PRO A 216 0.43 -15.14 -14.46
C PRO A 216 1.31 -15.78 -15.55
N ARG A 217 2.46 -15.16 -15.86
CA ARG A 217 3.39 -15.67 -16.88
C ARG A 217 3.96 -17.05 -16.53
N LEU A 218 4.21 -17.31 -15.26
CA LEU A 218 4.69 -18.61 -14.79
C LEU A 218 3.63 -19.70 -15.05
N HIS A 219 2.38 -19.40 -14.73
CA HIS A 219 1.27 -20.33 -14.90
C HIS A 219 1.03 -20.66 -16.37
N VAL A 220 1.09 -19.68 -17.28
CA VAL A 220 1.01 -19.91 -18.74
C VAL A 220 2.12 -20.84 -19.21
N VAL A 221 3.38 -20.57 -18.85
CA VAL A 221 4.52 -21.42 -19.25
C VAL A 221 4.35 -22.85 -18.70
N CYS A 222 3.90 -22.99 -17.46
CA CYS A 222 3.64 -24.31 -16.86
C CYS A 222 2.47 -25.05 -17.54
N SER A 223 1.37 -24.36 -17.86
CA SER A 223 0.24 -24.92 -18.61
C SER A 223 0.65 -25.34 -20.02
N MET A 224 1.46 -24.54 -20.72
CA MET A 224 1.99 -24.90 -22.04
C MET A 224 2.88 -26.14 -21.99
N ILE A 225 3.78 -26.23 -21.00
CA ILE A 225 4.64 -27.41 -20.78
C ILE A 225 3.78 -28.64 -20.45
N ALA A 226 2.82 -28.50 -19.53
CA ALA A 226 1.92 -29.58 -19.14
C ALA A 226 1.05 -30.05 -20.32
N GLY A 227 0.53 -29.11 -21.11
CA GLY A 227 -0.26 -29.38 -22.32
C GLY A 227 0.57 -30.08 -23.39
N PHE A 228 1.82 -29.66 -23.60
CA PHE A 228 2.76 -30.30 -24.52
C PHE A 228 3.07 -31.73 -24.08
N MET A 229 3.43 -31.94 -22.81
CA MET A 229 3.71 -33.27 -22.26
C MET A 229 2.48 -34.18 -22.33
N THR A 230 1.29 -33.65 -22.06
CA THR A 230 0.03 -34.38 -22.18
C THR A 230 -0.26 -34.76 -23.63
N ALA A 231 -0.07 -33.86 -24.59
CA ALA A 231 -0.20 -34.18 -26.00
C ALA A 231 0.82 -35.26 -26.42
N LEU A 232 2.03 -35.21 -25.88
CA LEU A 232 3.11 -36.17 -26.19
C LEU A 232 2.78 -37.59 -25.71
N THR A 233 2.23 -37.72 -24.51
CA THR A 233 1.88 -39.04 -23.95
C THR A 233 0.57 -39.59 -24.50
N THR A 234 -0.41 -38.72 -24.79
CA THR A 234 -1.75 -39.14 -25.24
C THR A 234 -1.83 -39.42 -26.75
N SER A 235 -0.96 -38.82 -27.58
CA SER A 235 -1.04 -38.94 -29.04
C SER A 235 -1.03 -40.39 -29.57
N PRO A 236 -0.15 -41.30 -29.09
CA PRO A 236 -0.18 -42.70 -29.53
C PRO A 236 -1.50 -43.39 -29.21
N VAL A 237 -2.06 -43.14 -28.03
CA VAL A 237 -3.34 -43.72 -27.60
C VAL A 237 -4.49 -43.17 -28.44
N ASP A 238 -4.43 -41.88 -28.81
CA ASP A 238 -5.41 -41.22 -29.66
C ASP A 238 -5.42 -41.80 -31.08
N VAL A 239 -4.26 -41.98 -31.71
CA VAL A 239 -4.18 -42.57 -33.06
C VAL A 239 -4.78 -43.98 -33.07
N ILE A 240 -4.43 -44.81 -32.09
CA ILE A 240 -4.94 -46.18 -31.97
C ILE A 240 -6.46 -46.18 -31.74
N LYS A 241 -6.93 -45.31 -30.83
CA LYS A 241 -8.36 -45.14 -30.53
C LYS A 241 -9.13 -44.78 -31.79
N THR A 242 -8.70 -43.76 -32.52
CA THR A 242 -9.38 -43.26 -33.72
C THR A 242 -9.46 -44.34 -34.81
N ARG A 243 -8.37 -45.08 -35.06
CA ARG A 243 -8.34 -46.19 -36.03
C ARG A 243 -9.26 -47.34 -35.64
N ILE A 244 -9.25 -47.75 -34.38
CA ILE A 244 -10.14 -48.82 -33.89
C ILE A 244 -11.61 -48.43 -33.96
N MET A 245 -11.94 -47.17 -33.67
CA MET A 245 -13.30 -46.65 -33.74
C MET A 245 -13.80 -46.54 -35.19
N ASN A 246 -12.92 -46.21 -36.14
CA ASN A 246 -13.27 -46.10 -37.56
C ASN A 246 -13.43 -47.47 -38.26
N GLN A 247 -12.67 -48.49 -37.82
CA GLN A 247 -12.68 -49.82 -38.41
C GLN A 247 -14.09 -50.43 -38.47
N GLN A 248 -14.42 -51.03 -39.62
CA GLN A 248 -15.66 -51.75 -39.85
C GLN A 248 -15.62 -53.17 -39.28
N ARG A 249 -16.77 -53.69 -38.88
CA ARG A 249 -16.89 -55.03 -38.26
C ARG A 249 -17.12 -56.17 -39.25
N ASP A 250 -17.17 -55.86 -40.55
CA ASP A 250 -17.39 -56.83 -41.63
C ASP A 250 -16.22 -57.81 -41.81
N HIS A 251 -16.33 -58.77 -42.73
CA HIS A 251 -15.41 -59.91 -42.93
C HIS A 251 -13.91 -59.59 -43.12
N THR A 252 -13.51 -58.32 -43.20
CA THR A 252 -12.14 -57.83 -43.41
C THR A 252 -11.63 -56.96 -42.26
N LYS A 253 -11.69 -57.45 -41.02
CA LYS A 253 -11.02 -56.76 -39.88
C LYS A 253 -9.53 -56.54 -40.15
N VAL A 254 -9.11 -55.27 -40.17
CA VAL A 254 -7.71 -54.85 -40.34
C VAL A 254 -6.93 -55.07 -39.04
N TYR A 255 -7.49 -54.66 -37.90
CA TYR A 255 -6.90 -54.80 -36.57
C TYR A 255 -7.70 -55.80 -35.71
N ARG A 256 -6.98 -56.66 -34.98
CA ARG A 256 -7.56 -57.59 -34.01
C ARG A 256 -7.89 -56.92 -32.67
N ASN A 257 -7.00 -56.04 -32.21
CA ASN A 257 -7.10 -55.30 -30.95
C ASN A 257 -6.18 -54.06 -30.97
N ALA A 258 -6.16 -53.29 -29.87
CA ALA A 258 -5.32 -52.09 -29.72
C ALA A 258 -3.82 -52.35 -29.88
N PHE A 259 -3.31 -53.49 -29.40
CA PHE A 259 -1.89 -53.84 -29.53
C PHE A 259 -1.52 -54.22 -30.96
N ASP A 260 -2.39 -54.93 -31.68
CA ASP A 260 -2.22 -55.24 -33.11
C ASP A 260 -2.25 -53.94 -33.94
N CYS A 261 -3.15 -53.01 -33.63
CA CYS A 261 -3.20 -51.69 -34.26
C CYS A 261 -1.92 -50.87 -34.02
N PHE A 262 -1.40 -50.86 -32.79
CA PHE A 262 -0.14 -50.20 -32.44
C PHE A 262 1.03 -50.71 -33.28
N TRP A 263 1.26 -52.03 -33.28
CA TRP A 263 2.39 -52.62 -34.00
C TRP A 263 2.25 -52.53 -35.51
N LYS A 264 1.04 -52.69 -36.06
CA LYS A 264 0.80 -52.50 -37.50
C LYS A 264 1.05 -51.06 -37.93
N THR A 265 0.64 -50.09 -37.13
CA THR A 265 0.90 -48.67 -37.41
C THR A 265 2.40 -48.37 -37.45
N ILE A 266 3.18 -48.89 -36.49
CA ILE A 266 4.65 -48.75 -36.50
C ILE A 266 5.27 -49.40 -37.74
N ARG A 267 4.80 -50.59 -38.12
CA ARG A 267 5.34 -51.31 -39.29
C ARG A 267 4.98 -50.65 -40.62
N SER A 268 3.79 -50.06 -40.74
CA SER A 268 3.32 -49.46 -41.99
C SER A 268 3.76 -48.02 -42.18
N GLU A 269 3.81 -47.23 -41.10
CA GLU A 269 4.01 -45.77 -41.16
C GLU A 269 5.23 -45.28 -40.37
N GLY A 270 5.93 -46.19 -39.68
CA GLY A 270 7.01 -45.85 -38.75
C GLY A 270 6.49 -45.33 -37.41
N PHE A 271 7.43 -45.06 -36.50
CA PHE A 271 7.13 -44.59 -35.14
C PHE A 271 6.36 -43.26 -35.12
N LEU A 272 6.71 -42.32 -36.01
CA LEU A 272 6.06 -41.01 -36.11
C LEU A 272 4.58 -41.11 -36.57
N GLY A 273 4.15 -42.23 -37.14
CA GLY A 273 2.74 -42.48 -37.45
C GLY A 273 1.82 -42.43 -36.21
N LEU A 274 2.35 -42.74 -35.02
CA LEU A 274 1.64 -42.66 -33.74
C LEU A 274 1.41 -41.22 -33.26
N TYR A 275 2.07 -40.24 -33.87
CA TYR A 275 1.98 -38.82 -33.51
C TYR A 275 1.20 -38.00 -34.55
N LYS A 276 0.48 -38.68 -35.46
CA LYS A 276 -0.43 -38.01 -36.40
C LYS A 276 -1.51 -37.24 -35.63
N GLY A 277 -1.63 -35.96 -35.95
CA GLY A 277 -2.55 -35.06 -35.26
C GLY A 277 -2.06 -34.54 -33.90
N PHE A 278 -0.76 -34.67 -33.57
CA PHE A 278 -0.17 -34.12 -32.35
C PHE A 278 -0.42 -32.62 -32.20
N PHE A 279 -0.10 -31.82 -33.22
CA PHE A 279 -0.26 -30.36 -33.18
C PHE A 279 -1.72 -29.91 -32.97
N PRO A 280 -2.72 -30.43 -33.73
CA PRO A 280 -4.12 -30.18 -33.43
C PRO A 280 -4.52 -30.60 -32.00
N ASN A 281 -3.96 -31.69 -31.48
CA ASN A 281 -4.23 -32.15 -30.12
C ASN A 281 -3.65 -31.20 -29.06
N TRP A 282 -2.45 -30.68 -29.28
CA TRP A 282 -1.80 -29.73 -28.39
C TRP A 282 -2.52 -28.36 -28.38
N MET A 283 -2.88 -27.82 -29.55
CA MET A 283 -3.66 -26.57 -29.65
C MET A 283 -5.04 -26.67 -28.98
N ARG A 284 -5.63 -27.87 -28.89
CA ARG A 284 -6.92 -28.08 -28.21
C ARG A 284 -6.80 -28.08 -26.67
N ILE A 285 -5.61 -28.33 -26.12
CA ILE A 285 -5.40 -28.46 -24.66
C ILE A 285 -5.18 -27.10 -23.98
N ASP A 286 -5.13 -26.00 -24.75
CA ASP A 286 -5.13 -24.64 -24.20
C ASP A 286 -6.57 -24.28 -23.75
N GLU A 287 -6.91 -24.64 -22.51
CA GLU A 287 -8.17 -24.27 -21.87
C GLU A 287 -7.97 -22.90 -21.19
N ASN A 288 -8.70 -21.87 -21.68
CA ASN A 288 -8.79 -20.56 -21.03
C ASN A 288 -9.50 -20.74 -19.67
N ASP A 289 -8.74 -20.62 -18.58
CA ASP A 289 -9.14 -20.88 -17.20
C ASP A 289 -8.81 -19.72 -16.24
N ASN A 290 -8.37 -18.58 -16.75
CA ASN A 290 -7.96 -17.42 -15.99
C ASN A 290 -8.99 -16.29 -16.12
N GLY A 291 -9.44 -15.74 -14.99
CA GLY A 291 -10.23 -14.50 -14.97
C GLY A 291 -9.35 -13.26 -14.81
N PRO A 292 -9.93 -12.05 -14.91
CA PRO A 292 -9.17 -10.80 -14.83
C PRO A 292 -8.52 -10.63 -13.46
N GLN A 293 -7.30 -10.11 -13.43
CA GLN A 293 -6.55 -9.82 -12.19
C GLN A 293 -5.96 -8.41 -12.21
N PHE A 294 -6.11 -7.67 -11.11
CA PHE A 294 -5.42 -6.40 -10.92
C PHE A 294 -3.96 -6.63 -10.53
N GLY A 295 -3.03 -5.79 -11.02
CA GLY A 295 -1.62 -5.87 -10.63
C GLY A 295 -1.33 -5.53 -9.17
N ARG A 296 -2.31 -4.95 -8.44
CA ARG A 296 -2.22 -4.60 -7.01
C ARG A 296 -3.56 -4.80 -6.31
N ASN A 297 -3.50 -5.18 -5.04
CA ASN A 297 -4.67 -5.31 -4.17
C ASN A 297 -5.20 -3.95 -3.66
N ILE A 298 -4.30 -2.97 -3.53
CA ILE A 298 -4.61 -1.63 -3.03
C ILE A 298 -3.81 -0.59 -3.84
N TYR A 299 -4.49 0.48 -4.26
CA TYR A 299 -3.92 1.66 -4.89
C TYR A 299 -4.10 2.87 -3.97
N HIS A 300 -3.08 3.72 -3.87
CA HIS A 300 -3.13 4.95 -3.07
C HIS A 300 -2.98 6.16 -3.97
N VAL A 301 -3.86 7.15 -3.80
CA VAL A 301 -3.84 8.41 -4.55
C VAL A 301 -4.11 9.57 -3.60
N ARG A 302 -3.37 10.67 -3.80
CA ARG A 302 -3.58 11.94 -3.12
C ARG A 302 -4.05 12.98 -4.12
N VAL A 303 -5.10 13.72 -3.79
CA VAL A 303 -5.71 14.75 -4.63
C VAL A 303 -5.99 15.99 -3.80
N LEU A 304 -5.89 17.17 -4.41
CA LEU A 304 -6.22 18.43 -3.74
C LEU A 304 -7.74 18.67 -3.77
N GLU A 305 -8.27 19.31 -2.74
CA GLU A 305 -9.71 19.56 -2.60
C GLU A 305 -10.31 20.53 -3.66
N ASN A 306 -9.49 21.39 -4.30
CA ASN A 306 -9.92 22.30 -5.39
C ASN A 306 -9.82 21.69 -6.79
N VAL A 307 -9.49 20.40 -6.90
CA VAL A 307 -9.35 19.79 -8.22
C VAL A 307 -10.65 19.91 -9.02
N GLU A 308 -10.53 20.28 -10.30
CA GLU A 308 -11.70 20.46 -11.17
C GLU A 308 -12.44 19.14 -11.38
N VAL A 309 -13.76 19.23 -11.58
CA VAL A 309 -14.58 18.07 -11.95
C VAL A 309 -14.13 17.55 -13.31
N GLY A 310 -13.97 16.22 -13.43
CA GLY A 310 -13.46 15.55 -14.62
C GLY A 310 -11.95 15.31 -14.61
N THR A 311 -11.24 15.72 -13.56
CA THR A 311 -9.80 15.48 -13.45
C THR A 311 -9.51 13.99 -13.23
N VAL A 312 -8.51 13.48 -13.95
CA VAL A 312 -8.02 12.10 -13.80
C VAL A 312 -7.20 11.98 -12.53
N ILE A 313 -7.59 11.06 -11.65
CA ILE A 313 -6.93 10.85 -10.34
C ILE A 313 -6.21 9.51 -10.25
N ALA A 314 -6.64 8.51 -11.02
CA ALA A 314 -6.01 7.19 -11.04
C ALA A 314 -6.22 6.51 -12.39
N GLN A 315 -5.31 5.60 -12.73
CA GLN A 315 -5.42 4.71 -13.88
C GLN A 315 -5.33 3.27 -13.37
N LEU A 316 -6.45 2.56 -13.39
CA LEU A 316 -6.52 1.16 -12.96
C LEU A 316 -6.49 0.25 -14.18
N SER A 317 -5.71 -0.83 -14.09
CA SER A 317 -5.63 -1.85 -15.13
C SER A 317 -5.70 -3.22 -14.51
N ALA A 318 -6.62 -4.04 -14.99
CA ALA A 318 -6.62 -5.48 -14.80
C ALA A 318 -6.13 -6.14 -16.09
N THR A 319 -5.50 -7.29 -15.95
CA THR A 319 -5.05 -8.13 -17.06
C THR A 319 -5.74 -9.47 -16.95
N ASP A 320 -6.24 -9.96 -18.06
CA ASP A 320 -6.69 -11.34 -18.20
C ASP A 320 -5.61 -12.09 -19.00
N ALA A 321 -5.18 -13.24 -18.50
CA ALA A 321 -4.10 -13.99 -19.12
C ALA A 321 -4.51 -14.65 -20.44
N ASP A 322 -5.82 -14.81 -20.66
CA ASP A 322 -6.37 -15.60 -21.76
C ASP A 322 -7.11 -14.73 -22.79
N SER A 323 -7.30 -13.44 -22.51
CA SER A 323 -7.92 -12.51 -23.46
C SER A 323 -6.88 -11.94 -24.43
N ILE A 324 -6.97 -12.33 -25.70
CA ILE A 324 -6.09 -11.86 -26.80
C ILE A 324 -6.30 -10.35 -27.06
N HIS A 325 -7.36 -9.76 -26.52
CA HIS A 325 -7.69 -8.35 -26.61
C HIS A 325 -7.97 -7.76 -25.23
N ASP A 326 -7.13 -6.82 -24.76
CA ASP A 326 -7.33 -6.04 -23.52
C ASP A 326 -8.71 -5.31 -23.46
N ASN A 327 -9.47 -5.27 -24.57
CA ASN A 327 -10.74 -4.54 -24.69
C ASN A 327 -11.98 -5.25 -24.13
N ASP A 328 -11.88 -6.51 -23.72
CA ASP A 328 -13.02 -7.27 -23.18
C ASP A 328 -13.21 -7.08 -21.66
N ILE A 329 -12.19 -6.57 -20.96
CA ILE A 329 -12.30 -6.23 -19.54
C ILE A 329 -13.11 -4.93 -19.38
N ARG A 330 -14.09 -4.97 -18.47
CA ARG A 330 -14.89 -3.82 -18.07
C ARG A 330 -14.68 -3.47 -16.60
N TYR A 331 -14.75 -2.19 -16.30
CA TYR A 331 -14.55 -1.66 -14.95
C TYR A 331 -15.83 -1.04 -14.39
N LYS A 332 -16.05 -1.16 -13.08
CA LYS A 332 -17.08 -0.40 -12.36
C LYS A 332 -16.72 -0.21 -10.89
N ILE A 333 -17.21 0.87 -10.30
CA ILE A 333 -17.15 1.10 -8.85
C ILE A 333 -18.31 0.33 -8.21
N LEU A 334 -18.01 -0.52 -7.22
CA LEU A 334 -19.01 -1.28 -6.46
C LEU A 334 -19.50 -0.52 -5.24
N SER A 335 -18.56 0.09 -4.52
CA SER A 335 -18.86 0.82 -3.30
C SER A 335 -17.82 1.91 -3.06
N THR A 336 -18.24 2.93 -2.35
CA THR A 336 -17.37 3.97 -1.81
C THR A 336 -17.71 4.14 -0.34
N VAL A 337 -16.69 4.13 0.50
CA VAL A 337 -16.80 4.31 1.95
C VAL A 337 -15.91 5.48 2.32
N PRO A 338 -16.40 6.50 3.05
CA PRO A 338 -17.76 6.67 3.56
C PRO A 338 -18.82 7.03 2.49
N VAL A 339 -20.11 6.98 2.87
CA VAL A 339 -21.29 7.08 1.97
C VAL A 339 -21.39 8.43 1.25
N ASP A 340 -20.86 9.49 1.87
CA ASP A 340 -20.71 10.82 1.29
C ASP A 340 -19.78 10.86 0.07
N GLY A 341 -18.89 9.87 -0.08
CA GLY A 341 -18.07 9.70 -1.28
C GLY A 341 -18.81 9.13 -2.49
N ILE A 342 -20.06 8.65 -2.34
CA ILE A 342 -20.84 8.08 -3.44
C ILE A 342 -21.17 9.18 -4.46
N GLY A 343 -20.82 8.95 -5.72
CA GLY A 343 -21.03 9.91 -6.81
C GLY A 343 -19.95 10.98 -6.94
N MET A 344 -18.97 11.01 -6.03
CA MET A 344 -17.82 11.93 -6.12
C MET A 344 -16.78 11.47 -7.15
N PHE A 345 -16.76 10.17 -7.45
CA PHE A 345 -15.79 9.54 -8.36
C PHE A 345 -16.51 8.66 -9.38
N THR A 346 -15.99 8.66 -10.60
CA THR A 346 -16.46 7.81 -11.70
C THR A 346 -15.28 7.07 -12.32
N ILE A 347 -15.54 5.91 -12.91
CA ILE A 347 -14.53 5.13 -13.64
C ILE A 347 -14.97 4.93 -15.08
N ASP A 348 -14.06 5.17 -16.04
CA ASP A 348 -14.27 4.80 -17.45
C ASP A 348 -14.37 3.27 -17.54
N PRO A 349 -15.52 2.72 -18.01
CA PRO A 349 -15.76 1.29 -18.00
C PRO A 349 -14.87 0.52 -18.96
N VAL A 350 -14.20 1.17 -19.91
CA VAL A 350 -13.29 0.53 -20.89
C VAL A 350 -11.84 0.80 -20.49
N ARG A 351 -11.50 2.03 -20.16
CA ARG A 351 -10.11 2.43 -19.89
C ARG A 351 -9.68 2.20 -18.46
N GLY A 352 -10.59 2.05 -17.49
CA GLY A 352 -10.22 1.97 -16.07
C GLY A 352 -9.68 3.27 -15.49
N THR A 353 -9.86 4.40 -16.20
CA THR A 353 -9.47 5.74 -15.75
C THR A 353 -10.48 6.23 -14.71
N VAL A 354 -10.01 6.60 -13.52
CA VAL A 354 -10.84 7.15 -12.46
C VAL A 354 -10.76 8.67 -12.48
N THR A 355 -11.92 9.33 -12.52
CA THR A 355 -12.05 10.78 -12.55
C THR A 355 -12.92 11.31 -11.41
N THR A 356 -12.73 12.58 -11.04
CA THR A 356 -13.68 13.29 -10.17
C THR A 356 -14.97 13.59 -10.91
N SER A 357 -16.11 13.41 -10.25
CA SER A 357 -17.46 13.67 -10.80
C SER A 357 -18.21 14.75 -10.03
N ALA A 358 -17.70 15.18 -8.88
CA ALA A 358 -18.24 16.29 -8.10
C ALA A 358 -17.09 17.02 -7.36
N PRO A 359 -17.29 18.29 -6.93
CA PRO A 359 -16.24 19.07 -6.28
C PRO A 359 -15.86 18.50 -4.92
N LEU A 360 -14.57 18.30 -4.65
CA LEU A 360 -14.11 17.64 -3.42
C LEU A 360 -14.13 18.54 -2.18
N PHE A 361 -14.26 19.86 -2.33
CA PHE A 361 -14.39 20.78 -1.19
C PHE A 361 -15.74 20.70 -0.46
N SER A 362 -16.75 20.02 -1.04
CA SER A 362 -18.09 19.93 -0.44
C SER A 362 -18.26 18.78 0.56
N VAL A 363 -17.23 17.94 0.76
CA VAL A 363 -17.28 16.76 1.63
C VAL A 363 -16.48 16.97 2.91
N THR A 364 -17.06 16.54 4.04
CA THR A 364 -16.44 16.66 5.36
C THR A 364 -15.34 15.61 5.58
N THR A 365 -15.42 14.47 4.89
CA THR A 365 -14.44 13.39 5.00
C THR A 365 -13.30 13.57 3.99
N ARG A 366 -12.07 13.29 4.45
CA ARG A 366 -10.84 13.48 3.66
C ARG A 366 -10.23 12.18 3.13
N THR A 367 -10.86 11.04 3.39
CA THR A 367 -10.35 9.73 2.97
C THR A 367 -11.50 8.88 2.45
N PHE A 368 -11.35 8.37 1.23
CA PHE A 368 -12.33 7.51 0.57
C PHE A 368 -11.69 6.18 0.21
N ASN A 369 -12.35 5.09 0.60
CA ASN A 369 -12.04 3.73 0.16
C ASN A 369 -13.05 3.31 -0.91
N ILE A 370 -12.57 3.22 -2.14
CA ILE A 370 -13.37 2.89 -3.32
C ILE A 370 -13.06 1.43 -3.69
N THR A 371 -14.08 0.57 -3.65
CA THR A 371 -13.96 -0.82 -4.14
C THR A 371 -14.27 -0.84 -5.62
N VAL A 372 -13.27 -1.22 -6.43
CA VAL A 372 -13.38 -1.29 -7.89
C VAL A 372 -13.40 -2.75 -8.33
N GLN A 373 -14.29 -3.07 -9.27
CA GLN A 373 -14.39 -4.38 -9.90
C GLN A 373 -13.93 -4.32 -11.35
N ALA A 374 -13.07 -5.26 -11.75
CA ALA A 374 -12.82 -5.60 -13.15
C ALA A 374 -13.55 -6.91 -13.45
N TYR A 375 -14.26 -6.96 -14.58
CA TYR A 375 -15.06 -8.10 -14.97
C TYR A 375 -15.08 -8.25 -16.49
N GLU A 376 -15.09 -9.50 -16.95
CA GLU A 376 -15.32 -9.84 -18.36
C GLU A 376 -16.75 -10.36 -18.52
N SER A 377 -17.22 -11.17 -17.57
CA SER A 377 -18.57 -11.71 -17.50
C SER A 377 -19.18 -11.51 -16.10
N LYS A 378 -20.41 -12.00 -15.87
CA LYS A 378 -21.03 -11.94 -14.53
C LYS A 378 -20.34 -12.88 -13.53
N THR A 379 -19.54 -13.84 -13.99
CA THR A 379 -18.93 -14.89 -13.17
C THR A 379 -17.41 -14.78 -13.09
N GLU A 380 -16.75 -14.20 -14.10
CA GLU A 380 -15.31 -13.86 -14.04
C GLU A 380 -15.11 -12.40 -13.66
N PHE A 381 -14.75 -12.17 -12.40
CA PHE A 381 -14.43 -10.84 -11.90
C PHE A 381 -13.39 -10.88 -10.78
N THR A 382 -12.75 -9.75 -10.58
CA THR A 382 -11.87 -9.48 -9.45
C THR A 382 -12.15 -8.10 -8.87
N THR A 383 -11.73 -7.87 -7.64
CA THR A 383 -11.89 -6.59 -6.96
C THR A 383 -10.56 -6.07 -6.41
N THR A 384 -10.43 -4.75 -6.36
CA THR A 384 -9.29 -4.04 -5.76
C THR A 384 -9.79 -2.83 -4.96
N GLN A 385 -8.94 -2.28 -4.09
CA GLN A 385 -9.24 -1.08 -3.33
C GLN A 385 -8.46 0.12 -3.88
N LEU A 386 -9.12 1.26 -4.01
CA LEU A 386 -8.50 2.55 -4.30
C LEU A 386 -8.74 3.48 -3.10
N LEU A 387 -7.66 3.78 -2.39
CA LEU A 387 -7.64 4.72 -1.26
C LEU A 387 -7.29 6.11 -1.76
N VAL A 388 -8.27 7.00 -1.75
CA VAL A 388 -8.14 8.41 -2.15
C VAL A 388 -8.05 9.26 -0.90
N PHE A 389 -6.95 10.01 -0.76
CA PHE A 389 -6.77 11.02 0.28
C PHE A 389 -6.96 12.40 -0.34
N VAL A 390 -7.87 13.18 0.22
CA VAL A 390 -8.15 14.55 -0.20
C VAL A 390 -7.37 15.49 0.70
N ASP A 391 -6.25 16.00 0.18
CA ASP A 391 -5.40 16.94 0.87
C ASP A 391 -6.02 18.35 0.80
N ALA A 392 -5.98 19.07 1.92
CA ALA A 392 -6.42 20.46 1.98
C ALA A 392 -5.46 21.36 1.20
N ILE A 393 -5.96 22.47 0.68
CA ILE A 393 -5.07 23.47 0.07
C ILE A 393 -4.42 24.26 1.20
N ASN A 394 -3.12 24.48 1.07
CA ASN A 394 -2.38 25.39 1.94
C ASN A 394 -2.66 26.84 1.49
N LEU A 395 -3.46 27.56 2.25
CA LEU A 395 -3.97 28.89 1.91
C LEU A 395 -3.36 29.99 2.79
N HIS A 396 -2.96 29.66 4.00
CA HIS A 396 -2.40 30.58 4.96
C HIS A 396 -0.93 30.26 5.20
N GLN A 397 -0.15 31.28 5.56
CA GLN A 397 1.26 31.15 5.88
C GLN A 397 1.46 31.35 7.38
N PRO A 398 2.54 30.84 7.99
CA PRO A 398 2.77 31.06 9.41
C PRO A 398 2.97 32.54 9.74
N ILE A 399 2.35 33.02 10.82
CA ILE A 399 2.43 34.42 11.27
C ILE A 399 3.07 34.48 12.65
N PHE A 400 4.20 35.18 12.75
CA PHE A 400 4.92 35.39 14.02
C PHE A 400 4.12 36.26 15.00
N GLN A 401 3.95 35.75 16.21
CA GLN A 401 3.19 36.36 17.30
C GLN A 401 4.11 37.11 18.28
N GLY A 402 3.60 38.17 18.90
CA GLY A 402 4.36 38.94 19.92
C GLY A 402 5.48 39.81 19.36
N THR A 403 5.45 40.13 18.07
CA THR A 403 6.41 41.03 17.42
C THR A 403 5.91 42.49 17.41
N VAL A 404 6.84 43.44 17.40
CA VAL A 404 6.55 44.85 17.12
C VAL A 404 7.18 45.20 15.78
N ASN A 405 6.37 45.56 14.78
CA ASN A 405 6.82 45.78 13.40
C ASN A 405 7.66 44.59 12.86
N ASN A 406 7.14 43.37 13.01
CA ASN A 406 7.82 42.13 12.59
C ASN A 406 9.21 41.90 13.22
N THR A 407 9.43 42.46 14.42
CA THR A 407 10.68 42.35 15.17
C THR A 407 10.45 41.86 16.60
N TYR A 408 11.22 40.86 17.02
CA TYR A 408 11.39 40.46 18.42
C TYR A 408 12.52 41.26 19.07
N TYR A 409 12.24 41.85 20.24
CA TYR A 409 13.23 42.56 21.04
C TYR A 409 13.54 41.75 22.29
N ILE A 410 14.78 41.27 22.38
CA ILE A 410 15.23 40.38 23.46
C ILE A 410 16.45 40.99 24.11
N SER A 411 16.62 40.75 25.41
CA SER A 411 17.84 41.10 26.13
C SER A 411 18.41 39.87 26.83
N VAL A 412 19.72 39.68 26.76
CA VAL A 412 20.44 38.55 27.37
C VAL A 412 21.71 39.07 28.04
N LEU A 413 22.07 38.50 29.19
CA LEU A 413 23.33 38.82 29.85
C LEU A 413 24.53 38.32 29.03
N GLU A 414 25.65 39.04 29.09
CA GLU A 414 26.92 38.52 28.58
C GLU A 414 27.47 37.37 29.43
N MET A 415 28.47 36.65 28.91
CA MET A 415 29.14 35.52 29.59
C MET A 415 28.23 34.37 30.03
N VAL A 416 26.98 34.30 29.54
CA VAL A 416 26.12 33.13 29.76
C VAL A 416 26.73 31.89 29.09
N PRO A 417 26.56 30.69 29.68
CA PRO A 417 27.06 29.45 29.08
C PRO A 417 26.57 29.25 27.64
N VAL A 418 27.38 28.59 26.81
CA VAL A 418 26.94 28.13 25.49
C VAL A 418 25.80 27.12 25.66
N GLY A 419 24.76 27.24 24.84
CA GLY A 419 23.53 26.46 24.94
C GLY A 419 22.44 27.11 25.81
N THR A 420 22.69 28.31 26.36
CA THR A 420 21.68 29.06 27.13
C THR A 420 20.52 29.43 26.22
N VAL A 421 19.29 29.11 26.64
CA VAL A 421 18.06 29.51 25.95
C VAL A 421 17.85 31.01 26.12
N VAL A 422 17.82 31.73 25.00
CA VAL A 422 17.65 33.19 24.95
C VAL A 422 16.18 33.56 24.91
N THR A 423 15.42 32.89 24.02
CA THR A 423 13.98 33.03 23.92
C THR A 423 13.39 31.86 23.13
N ARG A 424 12.06 31.81 23.03
CA ARG A 424 11.35 30.97 22.09
C ARG A 424 10.44 31.85 21.21
N VAL A 425 10.70 31.86 19.90
CA VAL A 425 9.81 32.53 18.95
C VAL A 425 8.60 31.65 18.68
N HIS A 426 7.48 32.28 18.33
CA HIS A 426 6.23 31.57 18.11
C HIS A 426 5.49 32.19 16.93
N ALA A 427 5.10 31.36 15.99
CA ALA A 427 4.25 31.66 14.85
C ALA A 427 3.07 30.69 14.84
N THR A 428 1.94 31.17 14.33
CA THR A 428 0.69 30.42 14.20
C THR A 428 0.27 30.40 12.74
N ASP A 429 -0.25 29.27 12.29
CA ASP A 429 -0.85 29.11 10.98
C ASP A 429 -2.35 28.82 11.15
N GLU A 430 -3.19 29.35 10.27
CA GLU A 430 -4.65 29.17 10.33
C GLU A 430 -5.12 27.88 9.63
N ASP A 431 -4.24 27.23 8.87
CA ASP A 431 -4.56 25.97 8.22
C ASP A 431 -4.54 24.79 9.21
N SER A 432 -5.20 23.69 8.82
CA SER A 432 -5.33 22.50 9.67
C SER A 432 -4.31 21.42 9.31
N SER A 433 -3.99 20.58 10.30
CA SER A 433 -3.10 19.42 10.12
C SER A 433 -1.72 19.84 9.60
N GLN A 434 -1.15 19.12 8.64
CA GLN A 434 0.20 19.36 8.13
C GLN A 434 0.37 20.76 7.48
N ASN A 435 -0.68 21.33 6.90
CA ASN A 435 -0.66 22.69 6.36
C ASN A 435 -0.54 23.76 7.46
N GLY A 436 -0.96 23.45 8.69
CA GLY A 436 -0.82 24.35 9.84
C GLY A 436 0.39 24.07 10.74
N GLU A 437 1.19 23.04 10.41
CA GLU A 437 2.30 22.59 11.26
C GLU A 437 3.54 23.46 11.01
N VAL A 438 3.88 24.30 12.01
CA VAL A 438 4.93 25.32 11.89
C VAL A 438 6.29 24.80 12.35
N HIS A 439 7.28 24.93 11.47
CA HIS A 439 8.70 24.65 11.71
C HIS A 439 9.55 25.92 11.58
N TYR A 440 10.60 26.04 12.39
CA TYR A 440 11.43 27.24 12.45
C TYR A 440 12.84 26.99 11.91
N TYR A 441 13.41 28.02 11.28
CA TYR A 441 14.76 27.95 10.73
C TYR A 441 15.46 29.31 10.75
N MET A 442 16.79 29.29 10.64
CA MET A 442 17.59 30.49 10.48
C MET A 442 17.61 30.89 9.00
N VAL A 443 17.24 32.14 8.68
CA VAL A 443 17.13 32.58 7.28
C VAL A 443 18.53 32.84 6.69
N PRO A 444 18.91 32.20 5.57
CA PRO A 444 20.17 32.48 4.90
C PRO A 444 20.19 33.86 4.20
N PRO A 445 21.38 34.47 4.02
CA PRO A 445 22.69 34.01 4.47
C PRO A 445 22.89 34.25 5.98
N ILE A 446 23.46 33.25 6.66
CA ILE A 446 23.78 33.30 8.08
C ILE A 446 25.23 33.75 8.23
N SER A 447 25.49 34.82 8.99
CA SER A 447 26.86 35.24 9.30
C SER A 447 27.59 34.13 10.08
N PRO A 448 28.81 33.72 9.70
CA PRO A 448 29.59 32.73 10.45
C PRO A 448 29.82 33.11 11.91
N ASP A 449 29.91 34.42 12.18
CA ASP A 449 30.18 34.99 13.50
C ASP A 449 28.90 35.19 14.34
N LEU A 450 27.72 34.81 13.83
CA LEU A 450 26.48 34.93 14.59
C LEU A 450 26.49 33.92 15.77
N PRO A 451 26.49 34.39 17.03
CA PRO A 451 26.65 33.50 18.19
C PRO A 451 25.33 32.86 18.64
N PHE A 452 24.35 32.73 17.74
CA PHE A 452 23.01 32.21 18.03
C PHE A 452 22.62 31.11 17.05
N SER A 453 21.82 30.17 17.53
CA SER A 453 21.16 29.13 16.74
C SER A 453 19.67 29.08 17.07
N ILE A 454 18.87 28.55 16.15
CA ILE A 454 17.45 28.28 16.35
C ILE A 454 17.18 26.80 16.13
N SER A 455 16.40 26.21 17.03
CA SER A 455 15.86 24.87 16.93
C SER A 455 14.54 24.85 16.16
N ASP A 456 14.16 23.68 15.66
CA ASP A 456 12.94 23.45 14.88
C ASP A 456 11.64 23.81 15.63
N ASP A 457 11.68 23.90 16.97
CA ASP A 457 10.57 24.26 17.85
C ASP A 457 10.46 25.76 18.16
N GLY A 458 11.31 26.58 17.52
CA GLY A 458 11.40 28.03 17.70
C GLY A 458 12.32 28.48 18.83
N THR A 459 13.02 27.57 19.51
CA THR A 459 13.91 27.92 20.62
C THR A 459 15.22 28.51 20.08
N ILE A 460 15.54 29.75 20.48
CA ILE A 460 16.79 30.43 20.16
C ILE A 460 17.76 30.27 21.34
N SER A 461 18.96 29.79 21.06
CA SER A 461 20.00 29.53 22.06
C SER A 461 21.37 30.10 21.66
N THR A 462 22.25 30.28 22.64
CA THR A 462 23.63 30.71 22.40
C THR A 462 24.46 29.57 21.81
N LYS A 463 25.17 29.85 20.72
CA LYS A 463 26.13 28.94 20.06
C LYS A 463 27.58 29.26 20.45
N ALA A 464 27.84 30.49 20.87
CA ALA A 464 29.15 30.95 21.32
C ALA A 464 28.99 31.88 22.54
N THR A 465 30.10 32.18 23.20
CA THR A 465 30.12 33.13 24.32
C THR A 465 29.78 34.54 23.86
N LEU A 466 28.97 35.24 24.65
CA LEU A 466 28.57 36.60 24.36
C LEU A 466 29.47 37.56 25.15
N ASP A 467 30.03 38.56 24.46
CA ASP A 467 30.80 39.64 25.05
C ASP A 467 30.21 40.98 24.57
N ARG A 468 29.74 41.77 25.53
CA ARG A 468 29.09 43.06 25.26
C ARG A 468 30.06 44.05 24.62
N LYS A 469 31.36 43.97 24.93
CA LYS A 469 32.39 44.90 24.42
C LYS A 469 32.68 44.67 22.94
N THR A 470 32.61 43.42 22.50
CA THR A 470 32.75 43.04 21.10
C THR A 470 31.52 43.47 20.29
N MET A 471 30.32 43.10 20.73
CA MET A 471 29.09 43.49 20.06
C MET A 471 27.92 43.54 21.05
N ASN A 472 27.29 44.71 21.16
CA ASN A 472 26.24 44.98 22.14
C ASN A 472 24.80 44.74 21.61
N VAL A 473 24.65 44.59 20.29
CA VAL A 473 23.37 44.29 19.63
C VAL A 473 23.60 43.36 18.45
N TYR A 474 22.88 42.25 18.41
CA TYR A 474 22.79 41.36 17.26
C TYR A 474 21.43 41.49 16.59
N GLN A 475 21.43 41.44 15.26
CA GLN A 475 20.20 41.45 14.47
C GLN A 475 20.28 40.39 13.37
N PHE A 476 19.33 39.46 13.36
CA PHE A 476 19.25 38.38 12.37
C PHE A 476 17.79 38.06 12.04
N ARG A 477 17.57 37.24 11.00
CA ARG A 477 16.23 36.84 10.56
C ARG A 477 15.98 35.38 10.88
N VAL A 478 14.79 35.10 11.40
CA VAL A 478 14.26 33.75 11.60
C VAL A 478 13.08 33.54 10.68
N GLY A 479 12.95 32.33 10.17
CA GLY A 479 11.86 31.91 9.30
C GLY A 479 10.96 30.93 10.02
N ALA A 480 9.68 30.98 9.70
CA ALA A 480 8.69 29.97 10.04
C ALA A 480 8.10 29.45 8.72
N THR A 481 8.00 28.14 8.56
CA THR A 481 7.42 27.47 7.39
C THR A 481 6.39 26.47 7.85
N ASP A 482 5.30 26.37 7.10
CA ASP A 482 4.39 25.25 7.23
C ASP A 482 4.96 23.97 6.55
N GLN A 483 4.22 22.87 6.62
CA GLN A 483 4.48 21.64 5.86
C GLN A 483 3.48 21.43 4.72
N GLY A 484 2.93 22.51 4.16
CA GLY A 484 1.90 22.47 3.13
C GLY A 484 2.29 21.71 1.86
N ILE A 485 1.32 20.99 1.29
CA ILE A 485 1.44 20.27 0.01
C ILE A 485 0.46 20.92 -1.00
N PRO A 486 0.87 21.22 -2.26
CA PRO A 486 2.17 20.96 -2.88
C PRO A 486 3.21 22.05 -2.61
N VAL A 487 2.79 23.23 -2.13
CA VAL A 487 3.66 24.38 -1.88
C VAL A 487 3.64 24.71 -0.40
N ARG A 488 4.83 24.79 0.19
CA ARG A 488 5.02 25.28 1.55
C ARG A 488 5.03 26.80 1.53
N LEU A 489 4.28 27.41 2.43
CA LEU A 489 4.33 28.85 2.65
C LEU A 489 5.23 29.13 3.86
N HIS A 490 5.83 30.30 3.85
CA HIS A 490 6.78 30.69 4.87
C HIS A 490 6.76 32.19 5.07
N ASN A 491 7.11 32.59 6.28
CA ASN A 491 7.24 33.98 6.67
C ASN A 491 8.53 34.18 7.46
N THR A 492 8.97 35.43 7.57
CA THR A 492 10.22 35.76 8.26
C THR A 492 10.02 36.92 9.23
N ALA A 493 10.69 36.86 10.38
CA ALA A 493 10.74 37.91 11.38
C ALA A 493 12.18 38.29 11.72
N ILE A 494 12.36 39.52 12.19
CA ILE A 494 13.66 40.01 12.67
C ILE A 494 13.77 39.70 14.17
N VAL A 495 14.93 39.21 14.59
CA VAL A 495 15.28 39.05 16.00
C VAL A 495 16.40 40.02 16.33
N ARG A 496 16.14 40.90 17.30
CA ARG A 496 17.10 41.89 17.78
C ARG A 496 17.44 41.58 19.24
N VAL A 497 18.66 41.10 19.46
CA VAL A 497 19.16 40.71 20.78
C VAL A 497 20.10 41.79 21.31
N ARG A 498 19.76 42.39 22.44
CA ARG A 498 20.63 43.32 23.18
C ARG A 498 21.43 42.56 24.22
N ILE A 499 22.75 42.73 24.19
CA ILE A 499 23.63 42.15 25.20
C ILE A 499 23.71 43.10 26.40
N LEU A 500 23.35 42.58 27.56
CA LEU A 500 23.35 43.27 28.84
C LEU A 500 24.63 42.92 29.60
N ASP A 501 25.09 43.87 30.40
CA ASP A 501 26.25 43.68 31.27
C ASP A 501 25.92 42.75 32.44
N VAL A 502 26.91 42.03 32.94
CA VAL A 502 26.77 41.25 34.18
C VAL A 502 27.16 42.13 35.36
N ASN A 503 26.25 42.27 36.32
CA ASN A 503 26.53 42.92 37.59
C ASN A 503 27.40 42.01 38.46
N ASN A 504 28.68 42.35 38.61
CA ASN A 504 29.69 41.48 39.22
C ASN A 504 30.33 42.08 40.48
N ASN A 505 30.10 43.36 40.76
CA ASN A 505 30.61 44.04 41.93
C ASN A 505 29.43 44.44 42.82
N ALA A 506 29.45 44.04 44.08
CA ALA A 506 28.49 44.56 45.05
C ALA A 506 28.94 45.94 45.54
N PRO A 507 27.99 46.83 45.90
CA PRO A 507 28.35 48.10 46.52
C PRO A 507 29.22 47.88 47.75
N MET A 508 30.23 48.70 47.97
CA MET A 508 31.17 48.57 49.09
C MET A 508 31.18 49.82 49.94
N PHE A 509 30.83 49.69 51.23
CA PHE A 509 30.92 50.80 52.18
C PHE A 509 32.37 51.24 52.41
N SER A 510 32.59 52.56 52.53
CA SER A 510 33.91 53.15 52.77
C SER A 510 34.51 52.78 54.15
N LYS A 511 33.69 52.32 55.08
CA LYS A 511 34.07 51.88 56.44
C LYS A 511 33.30 50.62 56.81
N SER A 512 33.92 49.74 57.61
CA SER A 512 33.26 48.53 58.14
C SER A 512 32.14 48.87 59.14
N THR A 513 32.31 49.95 59.90
CA THR A 513 31.33 50.47 60.86
C THR A 513 31.41 52.00 60.89
N TYR A 514 30.27 52.65 61.07
CA TYR A 514 30.16 54.10 61.25
C TYR A 514 29.77 54.42 62.70
N SER A 515 30.18 55.59 63.20
CA SER A 515 29.79 56.05 64.53
C SER A 515 29.51 57.54 64.52
N ALA A 516 28.42 57.94 65.16
CA ALA A 516 27.98 59.32 65.25
C ALA A 516 27.53 59.64 66.69
N THR A 517 27.67 60.91 67.07
CA THR A 517 27.15 61.41 68.35
C THR A 517 26.11 62.49 68.10
N LEU A 518 25.02 62.44 68.86
CA LEU A 518 23.90 63.39 68.75
C LEU A 518 23.68 64.14 70.07
N PRO A 519 23.58 65.47 70.05
CA PRO A 519 23.28 66.22 71.26
C PRO A 519 21.82 66.01 71.69
N THR A 520 21.53 65.88 72.99
CA THR A 520 20.16 65.95 73.52
C THR A 520 19.84 67.35 74.05
N PRO A 521 18.64 67.90 73.76
CA PRO A 521 17.56 67.35 72.93
C PRO A 521 17.86 67.37 71.41
N THR A 522 17.38 66.36 70.68
CA THR A 522 17.46 66.30 69.20
C THR A 522 16.13 66.67 68.56
N ALA A 523 16.15 67.58 67.59
CA ALA A 523 14.99 67.93 66.76
C ALA A 523 14.77 66.91 65.64
N ALA A 524 13.55 66.81 65.10
CA ALA A 524 13.29 66.03 63.88
C ALA A 524 13.97 66.70 62.66
N GLY A 525 14.45 65.89 61.72
CA GLY A 525 15.13 66.35 60.50
C GLY A 525 16.60 66.70 60.66
N GLN A 526 17.18 66.53 61.86
CA GLN A 526 18.59 66.82 62.14
C GLN A 526 19.50 65.79 61.48
N SER A 527 20.52 66.27 60.76
CA SER A 527 21.53 65.41 60.12
C SER A 527 22.40 64.72 61.19
N VAL A 528 22.52 63.39 61.07
CA VAL A 528 23.28 62.55 62.00
C VAL A 528 24.65 62.23 61.44
N ILE A 529 24.67 61.59 60.28
CA ILE A 529 25.88 61.17 59.57
C ILE A 529 25.52 60.85 58.12
N ARG A 530 26.44 61.10 57.20
CA ARG A 530 26.36 60.60 55.83
C ARG A 530 27.25 59.38 55.69
N ILE A 531 26.68 58.26 55.29
CA ILE A 531 27.44 57.06 54.94
C ILE A 531 27.67 57.01 53.43
N HIS A 532 28.72 56.32 53.01
CA HIS A 532 29.09 56.24 51.60
C HIS A 532 29.50 54.82 51.22
N ALA A 533 28.90 54.32 50.15
CA ALA A 533 29.30 53.11 49.45
C ALA A 533 29.68 53.46 48.00
N MET A 534 30.57 52.66 47.42
CA MET A 534 31.01 52.76 46.03
C MET A 534 30.83 51.41 45.34
N ASP A 535 30.44 51.44 44.08
CA ASP A 535 30.31 50.26 43.23
C ASP A 535 31.25 50.43 42.04
N PHE A 536 31.94 49.35 41.67
CA PHE A 536 32.96 49.36 40.62
C PHE A 536 32.42 48.95 39.24
N ASP A 537 31.13 48.63 39.14
CA ASP A 537 30.47 48.44 37.85
C ASP A 537 30.16 49.77 37.15
N SER A 538 29.36 49.76 36.09
CA SER A 538 29.05 50.96 35.29
C SER A 538 27.55 51.07 34.98
N GLY A 539 27.05 52.30 34.80
CA GLY A 539 25.64 52.52 34.50
C GLY A 539 24.72 52.12 35.66
N GLN A 540 23.61 51.43 35.39
CA GLN A 540 22.65 51.01 36.41
C GLN A 540 23.25 50.04 37.44
N ASN A 541 24.19 49.18 37.03
CA ASN A 541 24.90 48.26 37.91
C ASN A 541 25.75 49.00 38.98
N ALA A 542 26.05 50.29 38.80
CA ALA A 542 26.76 51.09 39.80
C ALA A 542 25.88 52.11 40.55
N GLN A 543 24.57 52.14 40.28
CA GLN A 543 23.67 53.10 40.92
C GLN A 543 23.21 52.59 42.28
N ILE A 544 23.76 53.17 43.34
CA ILE A 544 23.55 52.71 44.71
C ILE A 544 22.29 53.33 45.34
N ARG A 545 21.52 52.50 46.04
CA ARG A 545 20.42 52.89 46.93
C ARG A 545 20.66 52.38 48.35
N TYR A 546 20.43 53.25 49.34
CA TYR A 546 20.61 52.95 50.76
C TYR A 546 19.29 52.66 51.47
N HIS A 547 19.28 51.66 52.35
CA HIS A 547 18.10 51.30 53.14
C HIS A 547 18.48 50.91 54.58
N VAL A 548 17.65 51.27 55.56
CA VAL A 548 17.78 50.74 56.93
C VAL A 548 17.13 49.36 56.97
N LYS A 549 17.94 48.32 57.20
CA LYS A 549 17.48 46.93 57.29
C LYS A 549 16.93 46.61 58.67
N ASP A 550 17.63 47.05 59.71
CA ASP A 550 17.26 46.76 61.10
C ASP A 550 17.75 47.85 62.06
N VAL A 551 17.08 48.01 63.19
CA VAL A 551 17.42 49.00 64.23
C VAL A 551 17.34 48.38 65.61
N SER A 552 18.44 48.44 66.37
CA SER A 552 18.55 47.88 67.72
C SER A 552 19.07 48.91 68.73
N PRO A 553 18.56 48.93 69.98
CA PRO A 553 17.40 48.18 70.49
C PRO A 553 16.07 48.73 69.95
N THR A 554 14.97 47.97 70.07
CA THR A 554 13.64 48.29 69.51
C THR A 554 13.12 49.70 69.83
N LYS A 555 13.50 50.26 70.99
CA LYS A 555 13.18 51.66 71.37
C LYS A 555 13.73 52.71 70.40
N CYS A 556 14.75 52.38 69.61
CA CYS A 556 15.33 53.24 68.59
C CYS A 556 14.61 53.15 67.24
N SER A 557 13.65 52.22 67.10
CA SER A 557 12.92 52.03 65.84
C SER A 557 12.10 53.27 65.47
N GLY A 558 12.17 53.67 64.19
CA GLY A 558 11.49 54.86 63.67
C GLY A 558 12.05 56.20 64.17
N LEU A 559 13.17 56.22 64.90
CA LEU A 559 13.85 57.47 65.29
C LEU A 559 14.77 58.01 64.20
N PHE A 560 15.16 57.18 63.23
CA PHE A 560 16.10 57.54 62.18
C PHE A 560 15.55 57.15 60.81
N ALA A 561 15.85 57.98 59.82
CA ALA A 561 15.57 57.71 58.41
C ALA A 561 16.86 57.91 57.61
N ILE A 562 17.04 57.12 56.55
CA ILE A 562 18.13 57.29 55.59
C ILE A 562 17.59 57.79 54.27
N ASP A 563 18.26 58.78 53.68
CA ASP A 563 17.99 59.18 52.30
C ASP A 563 18.56 58.14 51.33
N ALA A 564 17.70 57.61 50.47
CA ALA A 564 18.01 56.45 49.64
C ALA A 564 19.09 56.73 48.58
N LEU A 565 19.31 57.98 48.17
CA LEU A 565 20.30 58.32 47.13
C LEU A 565 21.60 58.85 47.72
N SER A 566 21.51 59.67 48.77
CA SER A 566 22.67 60.39 49.31
C SER A 566 23.33 59.72 50.51
N GLY A 567 22.70 58.69 51.09
CA GLY A 567 23.21 57.99 52.28
C GLY A 567 23.19 58.86 53.55
N GLU A 568 22.47 59.98 53.55
CA GLU A 568 22.35 60.85 54.71
C GLU A 568 21.32 60.28 55.71
N ILE A 569 21.77 59.99 56.93
CA ILE A 569 20.90 59.56 58.02
C ILE A 569 20.46 60.78 58.81
N LYS A 570 19.15 60.96 58.98
CA LYS A 570 18.51 62.04 59.74
C LYS A 570 17.66 61.49 60.87
N THR A 571 17.43 62.30 61.89
CA THR A 571 16.42 62.02 62.91
C THR A 571 15.03 62.13 62.29
N ALA A 572 14.21 61.08 62.41
CA ALA A 572 12.82 61.07 61.91
C ALA A 572 11.84 61.69 62.92
N LYS A 573 12.19 61.68 64.22
CA LYS A 573 11.38 62.21 65.32
C LYS A 573 12.26 63.00 66.29
N SER A 574 11.67 63.97 66.98
CA SER A 574 12.34 64.64 68.10
C SER A 574 12.51 63.66 69.26
N SER A 575 13.68 63.67 69.89
CA SER A 575 13.95 62.85 71.07
C SER A 575 14.50 63.73 72.18
N ASP A 576 13.79 63.71 73.31
CA ASP A 576 14.10 64.46 74.53
C ASP A 576 14.60 63.52 75.65
N ALA A 577 15.19 62.39 75.25
CA ALA A 577 15.69 61.40 76.19
C ALA A 577 16.83 62.01 77.02
N GLY A 578 16.53 62.49 78.22
CA GLY A 578 17.51 62.99 79.21
C GLY A 578 18.52 61.94 79.71
N HIS A 579 18.67 60.80 79.03
CA HIS A 579 19.61 59.73 79.33
C HIS A 579 20.37 59.29 78.06
N GLN A 580 21.63 58.92 78.24
CA GLN A 580 22.51 58.42 77.19
C GLN A 580 21.89 57.21 76.45
N MET A 581 21.59 57.38 75.17
CA MET A 581 20.98 56.36 74.31
C MET A 581 22.01 55.87 73.29
N LYS A 582 22.11 54.54 73.16
CA LYS A 582 22.94 53.87 72.15
C LYS A 582 22.03 53.12 71.19
N CYS A 583 22.02 53.53 69.93
CA CYS A 583 21.27 52.89 68.85
C CYS A 583 22.26 52.34 67.82
N THR A 584 21.96 51.18 67.27
CA THR A 584 22.72 50.56 66.17
C THR A 584 21.76 50.35 65.02
N LEU A 585 22.07 50.96 63.87
CA LEU A 585 21.33 50.75 62.63
C LEU A 585 22.14 49.79 61.77
N THR A 586 21.51 48.72 61.30
CA THR A 586 22.03 47.89 60.22
C THR A 586 21.55 48.48 58.91
N VAL A 587 22.47 48.98 58.09
CA VAL A 587 22.17 49.68 56.84
C VAL A 587 22.68 48.87 55.66
N THR A 588 21.84 48.72 54.64
CA THR A 588 22.19 48.06 53.38
C THR A 588 22.43 49.09 52.28
N ALA A 589 23.40 48.81 51.41
CA ALA A 589 23.57 49.47 50.12
C ALA A 589 23.30 48.43 49.03
N SER A 590 22.42 48.75 48.08
CA SER A 590 22.07 47.90 46.93
C SER A 590 22.35 48.66 45.66
N ASP A 591 22.94 48.03 44.65
CA ASP A 591 22.93 48.58 43.30
C ASP A 591 21.53 48.46 42.65
N ASP A 592 21.37 48.99 41.44
CA ASP A 592 20.15 48.89 40.62
C ASP A 592 20.36 47.99 39.39
N GLY A 593 21.25 46.99 39.51
CA GLY A 593 21.45 45.96 38.50
C GLY A 593 20.23 45.06 38.33
N ILE A 594 20.14 44.37 37.18
CA ILE A 594 19.06 43.39 36.90
C ILE A 594 19.03 42.28 37.95
N VAL A 595 20.22 41.83 38.35
CA VAL A 595 20.43 41.07 39.59
C VAL A 595 21.09 42.04 40.56
N ARG A 596 20.36 42.42 41.61
CA ARG A 596 20.85 43.39 42.60
C ARG A 596 21.84 42.74 43.55
N LEU A 597 23.02 43.33 43.68
CA LEU A 597 23.98 42.95 44.71
C LEU A 597 23.89 43.93 45.88
N VAL A 598 24.12 43.41 47.09
CA VAL A 598 23.95 44.17 48.34
C VAL A 598 25.13 44.00 49.26
N SER A 599 25.42 45.04 50.03
CA SER A 599 26.31 44.98 51.19
C SER A 599 25.68 45.60 52.42
N GLU A 600 26.23 45.30 53.59
CA GLU A 600 25.70 45.74 54.89
C GLU A 600 26.79 46.38 55.74
N THR A 601 26.43 47.41 56.50
CA THR A 601 27.27 48.01 57.53
C THR A 601 26.44 48.34 58.77
N LYS A 602 27.13 48.60 59.89
CA LYS A 602 26.51 49.06 61.14
C LYS A 602 26.83 50.51 61.38
N VAL A 603 25.83 51.28 61.82
CA VAL A 603 25.96 52.67 62.23
C VAL A 603 25.60 52.77 63.71
N HIS A 604 26.58 53.06 64.57
CA HIS A 604 26.39 53.27 65.99
C HIS A 604 26.14 54.76 66.29
N ILE A 605 24.99 55.06 66.87
CA ILE A 605 24.57 56.42 67.22
C ILE A 605 24.47 56.52 68.74
N ASN A 606 25.26 57.40 69.32
CA ASN A 606 25.28 57.67 70.77
C ASN A 606 24.75 59.08 71.05
N THR A 607 23.85 59.25 72.02
CA THR A 607 23.45 60.60 72.44
C THR A 607 24.33 61.15 73.57
N VAL A 608 24.61 62.45 73.58
CA VAL A 608 25.40 63.15 74.61
C VAL A 608 24.64 64.39 75.07
N SER A 609 24.56 64.64 76.38
CA SER A 609 23.93 65.85 76.92
C SER A 609 24.75 67.10 76.61
N LYS A 610 24.08 68.19 76.23
CA LYS A 610 24.71 69.50 76.08
C LYS A 610 25.11 70.04 77.47
N PRO A 611 26.35 70.50 77.70
CA PRO A 611 26.68 71.21 78.95
C PRO A 611 25.93 72.55 79.01
N SER A 612 25.29 72.84 80.14
CA SER A 612 24.55 74.08 80.39
C SER A 612 25.51 75.28 80.47
N THR A 613 25.25 76.34 79.69
CA THR A 613 26.03 77.59 79.70
C THR A 613 25.50 78.66 80.65
N ASP A 614 24.79 78.29 81.72
CA ASP A 614 24.30 79.24 82.73
C ASP A 614 25.19 79.26 83.97
N ALA A 615 26.34 79.92 83.87
CA ALA A 615 27.15 80.31 85.01
C ALA A 615 28.09 81.48 84.67
N ILE A 616 27.54 82.66 84.34
CA ILE A 616 28.27 83.93 84.51
C ILE A 616 27.29 84.95 85.10
N GLY A 617 27.59 85.38 86.33
CA GLY A 617 26.76 86.28 87.14
C GLY A 617 26.68 87.69 86.57
N ASN A 618 25.54 88.33 86.81
CA ASN A 618 25.35 89.76 86.60
C ASN A 618 25.35 90.45 87.97
N PRO A 619 26.35 91.28 88.30
CA PRO A 619 26.26 92.23 89.40
C PRO A 619 25.43 93.45 88.94
N PHE A 620 24.70 94.07 89.86
CA PHE A 620 23.73 95.17 89.72
C PHE A 620 22.26 94.73 89.58
N GLY A 621 21.53 94.98 90.66
CA GLY A 621 20.09 94.80 90.82
C GLY A 621 19.75 94.56 92.27
#